data_AF-A0A6F9WYF2-F1
#
_entry.id   AF-A0A6F9WYF2-F1
#
_cell.length_a   1.000
_cell.length_b   1.000
_cell.length_c   1.000
_cell.angle_alpha   90.00
_cell.angle_beta   90.00
_cell.angle_gamma   90.00
#
_symmetry.space_group_name_H-M   'P 1'
#
loop_
_entity.id
_entity.type
_entity.pdbx_description
1 polymer ?
#
loop_
_entity_poly.entity_id
_entity_poly.type
_entity_poly.pdbx_seq_one_letter_code
_entity_poly.pdbx_strand_id
1 'polypeptide(L)' 'MSTPADLWNSELERLVRRALGSIRFGTVTLVVQDGRVIQVDKNEKIRLNRNGHIDGSGI' A
#
# COMPACT_ATOMS: atom_id res chain seq x y z
N MET A 1 -24.22 15.02 -16.46
CA MET A 1 -22.76 15.02 -16.65
C MET A 1 -22.14 15.18 -15.27
N SER A 2 -21.52 14.13 -14.72
CA SER A 2 -20.77 14.25 -13.46
C SER A 2 -19.44 14.93 -13.75
N THR A 3 -19.11 15.98 -13.01
CA THR A 3 -17.86 16.72 -13.12
C THR A 3 -16.67 15.80 -12.81
N PRO A 4 -15.51 15.96 -13.47
CA PRO A 4 -14.31 15.16 -13.18
C PRO A 4 -13.81 15.28 -11.73
N ALA A 5 -14.28 16.28 -10.98
CA ALA A 5 -13.99 16.44 -9.55
C ALA A 5 -14.66 15.38 -8.66
N ASP A 6 -15.75 14.72 -9.10
CA ASP A 6 -16.49 13.74 -8.32
C ASP A 6 -15.82 12.35 -8.26
N LEU A 7 -14.71 12.18 -8.99
CA LEU A 7 -13.95 10.92 -9.07
C LEU A 7 -13.09 10.70 -7.82
N TRP A 8 -12.71 11.78 -7.13
CA TRP A 8 -11.98 11.77 -5.87
C TRP A 8 -12.88 12.30 -4.76
N ASN A 9 -13.58 11.39 -4.08
CA ASN A 9 -14.46 11.74 -2.97
C ASN A 9 -13.78 11.53 -1.60
N SER A 10 -14.41 12.06 -0.55
CA SER A 10 -13.89 12.00 0.82
C SER A 10 -13.69 10.56 1.34
N GLU A 11 -14.49 9.60 0.87
CA GLU A 11 -14.34 8.19 1.26
C GLU A 11 -13.10 7.55 0.64
N LEU A 12 -12.86 7.79 -0.66
CA LEU A 12 -11.64 7.34 -1.33
C LEU A 12 -10.41 7.99 -0.68
N GLU A 13 -10.46 9.29 -0.41
CA GLU A 13 -9.37 9.99 0.26
C GLU A 13 -9.05 9.34 1.61
N ARG A 14 -10.08 9.06 2.42
CA ARG A 14 -9.92 8.40 3.72
C ARG A 14 -9.32 7.01 3.59
N LEU A 15 -9.74 6.22 2.60
CA LEU A 15 -9.18 4.89 2.34
C LEU A 15 -7.70 4.95 1.97
N VAL A 16 -7.33 5.84 1.05
CA VAL A 16 -5.94 6.02 0.62
C VAL A 16 -5.08 6.52 1.76
N ARG A 17 -5.54 7.51 2.54
CA ARG A 17 -4.83 8.00 3.73
C ARG A 17 -4.58 6.90 4.74
N ARG A 18 -5.57 6.04 5.01
CA ARG A 18 -5.39 4.89 5.93
C ARG A 18 -4.43 3.85 5.37
N ALA A 19 -4.50 3.56 4.07
CA ALA A 19 -3.59 2.61 3.43
C ALA A 19 -2.14 3.11 3.54
N LEU A 20 -1.89 4.37 3.17
CA LEU A 20 -0.58 5.00 3.25
C LEU A 20 -0.05 5.10 4.69
N GLY A 21 -0.89 5.51 5.64
CA GLY A 21 -0.49 5.66 7.04
C GLY A 21 -0.15 4.34 7.74
N SER A 22 -0.56 3.20 7.18
CA SER A 22 -0.32 1.86 7.76
C SER A 22 0.81 1.07 7.10
N ILE A 23 1.34 1.51 5.95
CA ILE A 23 2.44 0.81 5.28
C ILE A 23 3.77 1.22 5.90
N ARG A 24 4.58 0.22 6.26
CA ARG A 24 5.97 0.47 6.66
C ARG A 24 6.94 0.38 5.48
N PHE A 25 6.79 -0.63 4.63
CA PHE A 25 7.59 -0.83 3.42
C PHE A 25 6.75 -1.52 2.35
N GLY A 26 6.30 -0.80 1.33
CA GLY A 26 5.32 -1.37 0.40
C GLY A 26 4.82 -0.40 -0.65
N THR A 27 3.72 -0.78 -1.29
CA THR A 27 3.04 0.00 -2.34
C THR A 27 1.55 0.06 -2.08
N VAL A 28 0.94 1.22 -2.34
CA VAL A 28 -0.52 1.34 -2.54
C VAL A 28 -0.76 1.49 -4.03
N THR A 29 -1.65 0.67 -4.58
CA THR A 29 -2.00 0.71 -6.01
C THR A 29 -3.47 1.08 -6.17
N LEU A 30 -3.75 2.11 -6.97
CA LEU A 30 -5.11 2.48 -7.37
C LEU A 30 -5.39 1.95 -8.77
N VAL A 31 -6.50 1.23 -8.93
CA VAL A 31 -6.97 0.78 -10.24
C VAL A 31 -8.10 1.70 -10.68
N VAL A 32 -7.90 2.34 -11.83
CA VAL A 32 -8.85 3.28 -12.43
C VAL A 32 -9.40 2.68 -13.73
N GLN A 33 -10.72 2.66 -13.86
CA GLN A 33 -11.43 2.27 -15.08
C GLN A 33 -12.55 3.28 -15.35
N ASP A 34 -12.72 3.68 -16.61
CA ASP A 34 -13.73 4.69 -17.01
C ASP A 34 -13.69 5.98 -16.16
N GLY A 35 -12.48 6.41 -15.81
CA GLY A 35 -12.21 7.58 -14.98
C GLY A 35 -12.48 7.39 -13.48
N ARG A 36 -12.96 6.23 -13.03
CA ARG A 36 -13.30 5.98 -11.62
C ARG A 36 -12.31 5.03 -10.97
N VAL A 37 -11.93 5.30 -9.72
CA VAL A 37 -11.20 4.33 -8.91
C VAL A 37 -12.15 3.19 -8.54
N ILE A 38 -11.83 1.98 -8.98
CA ILE A 38 -12.60 0.78 -8.69
C ILE A 38 -11.93 -0.10 -7.63
N GLN A 39 -10.62 0.07 -7.39
CA GLN A 39 -9.87 -0.73 -6.45
C GLN A 39 -8.73 0.06 -5.80
N VAL A 40 -8.48 -0.24 -4.54
CA VAL A 40 -7.30 0.19 -3.78
C VAL A 40 -6.63 -1.06 -3.23
N ASP A 41 -5.44 -1.39 -3.71
CA ASP A 41 -4.63 -2.50 -3.21
C ASP A 41 -3.49 -1.99 -2.32
N LYS A 42 -3.17 -2.73 -1.26
CA LYS A 42 -2.11 -2.41 -0.31
C LYS A 42 -1.16 -3.61 -0.21
N ASN A 43 0.05 -3.47 -0.73
CA ASN A 43 1.07 -4.51 -0.69
C ASN A 43 2.19 -4.12 0.27
N GLU A 44 2.57 -5.01 1.20
CA GLU A 44 3.68 -4.79 2.13
C GLU A 44 4.77 -5.85 1.94
N LYS A 45 6.03 -5.39 1.89
CA LYS A 45 7.21 -6.22 1.71
C LYS A 45 7.97 -6.37 3.02
N ILE A 46 7.97 -7.59 3.55
CA ILE A 46 8.77 -7.95 4.72
C ILE A 46 10.21 -8.23 4.26
N ARG A 47 11.19 -7.51 4.83
CA ARG A 47 12.63 -7.80 4.63
C ARG A 47 13.14 -8.55 5.86
N LEU A 48 13.55 -9.80 5.65
CA LEU A 48 14.25 -10.58 6.66
C LEU A 48 15.74 -10.18 6.61
N ASN A 49 16.18 -9.30 7.52
CA ASN A 49 17.60 -9.01 7.65
C ASN A 49 18.29 -10.21 8.32
N ARG A 50 19.12 -10.95 7.57
CA ARG A 50 20.01 -11.97 8.14
C ARG A 50 21.19 -11.28 8.83
N ASN A 51 20.98 -10.81 10.06
CA ASN A 51 22.07 -10.41 10.97
C ASN A 51 22.10 -11.33 12.21
N GLY A 52 21.90 -12.63 12.00
CA GLY A 52 22.37 -13.65 12.94
C GLY A 52 23.73 -14.13 12.46
N HIS A 53 24.79 -13.61 13.05
CA HIS A 53 26.10 -14.26 13.04
C HIS A 53 25.86 -15.71 13.47
N ILE A 54 26.03 -16.67 12.56
CA ILE A 54 26.10 -18.08 12.94
C ILE A 54 27.53 -18.32 13.35
N ASP A 55 27.86 -18.04 14.61
CA ASP A 55 29.10 -18.53 15.20
C ASP A 55 29.03 -20.06 15.22
N GLY A 56 29.62 -20.66 14.19
CA GLY A 56 29.68 -22.10 13.95
C GLY A 56 30.61 -22.84 14.90
N SER A 57 30.60 -22.48 16.19
CA SER A 57 31.33 -23.19 17.23
C SER A 57 30.42 -24.26 17.83
N GLY A 58 30.10 -25.27 17.02
CA GLY A 58 29.71 -26.58 17.53
C GLY A 58 30.98 -27.30 18.02
N ILE A 59 30.89 -27.88 19.22
CA ILE A 59 31.85 -28.84 19.79
C ILE A 59 32.27 -29.90 18.77
#